data_AF-A0A3Q2X4Y1-F1
#
_entry.id   AF-A0A3Q2X4Y1-F1
#
_cell.length_a   1.000
_cell.length_b   1.000
_cell.length_c   1.000
_cell.angle_alpha   90.00
_cell.angle_beta   90.00
_cell.angle_gamma   90.00
#
_symmetry.space_group_name_H-M   'P 1'
#
loop_
_entity.id
_entity.type
_entity.pdbx_description
1 polymer ?
#
loop_
_entity_poly.entity_id
_entity_poly.type
_entity_poly.pdbx_seq_one_letter_code
_entity_poly.pdbx_strand_id
1 'polypeptide(L)'
;MQALQSIQDFLKGVKMDSQRAALLTGVACAVGSVVVLVKKISSHRKAEEKIRRAKNRREESLQRGEQAVLRYKELHPTTDSAFILTLSLSELTQQLKEGSLTPEDVLYSYMEKTLAVNKKLNCCTEILLESLDQLTTVGSNKDGLLYGVPVSVKENITFKNHDCSCGVVINLDQPAEKDSVLVQVLKK
;
A
#
# COMPACT_ATOMS: atom_id res chain seq x y z
N MET A 1 7.30 -74.85 6.34
CA MET A 1 6.06 -74.68 5.54
C MET A 1 5.11 -73.62 6.13
N GLN A 2 4.90 -73.53 7.45
CA GLN A 2 4.00 -72.52 8.07
C GLN A 2 4.38 -71.05 7.81
N ALA A 3 5.67 -70.69 7.80
CA ALA A 3 6.10 -69.30 7.55
C ALA A 3 5.80 -68.82 6.12
N LEU A 4 5.92 -69.71 5.12
CA LEU A 4 5.60 -69.40 3.72
C LEU A 4 4.08 -69.25 3.52
N GLN A 5 3.29 -70.07 4.22
CA GLN A 5 1.83 -69.97 4.26
C GLN A 5 1.39 -68.62 4.87
N SER A 6 1.98 -68.22 6.00
CA SER A 6 1.70 -66.95 6.67
C SER A 6 2.06 -65.74 5.82
N ILE A 7 3.17 -65.78 5.08
CA ILE A 7 3.54 -64.72 4.14
C ILE A 7 2.58 -64.68 2.94
N GLN A 8 2.17 -65.83 2.40
CA GLN A 8 1.16 -65.88 1.33
C GLN A 8 -0.21 -65.39 1.79
N ASP A 9 -0.61 -65.66 3.02
CA ASP A 9 -1.87 -65.20 3.60
C ASP A 9 -1.82 -63.71 3.95
N PHE A 10 -0.67 -63.20 4.40
CA PHE A 10 -0.43 -61.76 4.56
C PHE A 10 -0.45 -61.03 3.20
N LEU A 11 0.20 -61.59 2.17
CA LEU A 11 0.17 -61.05 0.81
C LEU A 11 -1.22 -61.15 0.16
N LYS A 12 -2.02 -62.17 0.47
CA LYS A 12 -3.45 -62.24 0.12
C LYS A 12 -4.29 -61.22 0.89
N GLY A 13 -3.97 -60.95 2.15
CA GLY A 13 -4.58 -59.88 2.95
C GLY A 13 -4.27 -58.48 2.41
N VAL A 14 -3.10 -58.32 1.77
CA VAL A 14 -2.67 -57.10 1.07
C VAL A 14 -3.13 -57.07 -0.40
N LYS A 15 -3.68 -58.18 -0.93
CA LYS A 15 -4.23 -58.25 -2.30
C LYS A 15 -5.55 -57.48 -2.34
N MET A 16 -5.42 -56.18 -2.54
CA MET A 16 -6.53 -55.26 -2.64
C MET A 16 -7.39 -55.63 -3.86
N ASP A 17 -8.64 -55.99 -3.61
CA ASP A 17 -9.62 -56.22 -4.67
C ASP A 17 -9.69 -54.97 -5.56
N SER A 18 -9.75 -55.14 -6.88
CA SER A 18 -9.82 -54.05 -7.85
C SER A 18 -10.97 -53.08 -7.52
N GLN A 19 -12.07 -53.57 -6.95
CA GLN A 19 -13.18 -52.74 -6.49
C GLN A 19 -12.82 -51.90 -5.26
N ARG A 20 -12.08 -52.47 -4.30
CA ARG A 20 -11.58 -51.75 -3.11
C ARG A 20 -10.54 -50.70 -3.50
N ALA A 21 -9.66 -51.01 -4.44
CA ALA A 21 -8.69 -50.07 -5.00
C ALA A 21 -9.39 -48.89 -5.70
N ALA A 22 -10.40 -49.19 -6.54
CA ALA A 22 -11.19 -48.17 -7.22
C ALA A 22 -11.97 -47.28 -6.24
N LEU A 23 -12.57 -47.87 -5.19
CA LEU A 23 -13.28 -47.14 -4.14
C LEU A 23 -12.35 -46.20 -3.37
N LEU A 24 -11.20 -46.69 -2.89
CA LEU A 24 -10.23 -45.89 -2.15
C LEU A 24 -9.65 -44.76 -3.02
N THR A 25 -9.38 -45.03 -4.29
CA THR A 25 -8.94 -44.01 -5.25
C THR A 25 -10.02 -42.95 -5.46
N GLY A 26 -11.28 -43.35 -5.63
CA GLY A 26 -12.41 -42.42 -5.75
C GLY A 26 -12.58 -41.53 -4.52
N VAL A 27 -12.47 -42.10 -3.31
CA VAL A 27 -12.51 -41.36 -2.05
C VAL A 27 -11.36 -40.37 -1.95
N ALA A 28 -10.12 -40.79 -2.25
CA ALA A 28 -8.95 -39.92 -2.21
C ALA A 28 -9.09 -38.74 -3.20
N CYS A 29 -9.57 -38.99 -4.42
CA CYS A 29 -9.85 -37.94 -5.41
C CYS A 29 -10.94 -36.96 -4.93
N ALA A 30 -12.01 -37.46 -4.33
CA ALA A 30 -13.09 -36.62 -3.79
C ALA A 30 -12.58 -35.73 -2.64
N VAL A 31 -11.85 -36.31 -1.68
CA VAL A 31 -11.24 -35.56 -0.57
C VAL A 31 -10.25 -34.52 -1.09
N GLY A 32 -9.37 -34.90 -2.02
CA GLY A 32 -8.42 -33.97 -2.65
C GLY A 32 -9.12 -32.80 -3.33
N SER A 33 -10.21 -33.07 -4.07
CA SER A 33 -11.01 -32.04 -4.74
C SER A 33 -11.65 -31.07 -3.73
N VAL A 34 -12.22 -31.58 -2.64
CA VAL A 34 -12.78 -30.76 -1.55
C VAL A 34 -11.71 -29.90 -0.90
N VAL A 35 -10.53 -30.46 -0.61
CA VAL A 35 -9.41 -29.69 -0.01
C VAL A 35 -8.94 -28.57 -0.94
N VAL A 36 -8.81 -28.83 -2.24
CA VAL A 36 -8.45 -27.82 -3.24
C VAL A 36 -9.50 -26.71 -3.29
N LEU A 37 -10.79 -27.07 -3.29
CA LEU A 37 -11.89 -26.11 -3.29
C LEU A 37 -11.85 -25.22 -2.03
N VAL A 38 -11.70 -25.82 -0.85
CA VAL A 38 -11.60 -25.09 0.43
C VAL A 38 -10.39 -24.17 0.45
N LYS A 39 -9.21 -24.65 0.01
CA LYS A 39 -8.00 -23.82 -0.08
C LYS A 39 -8.20 -22.64 -1.04
N LYS A 40 -8.80 -22.88 -2.21
CA LYS A 40 -9.11 -21.82 -3.19
C LYS A 40 -10.04 -20.77 -2.59
N ILE A 41 -11.15 -21.18 -1.96
CA ILE A 41 -12.10 -20.26 -1.31
C ILE A 41 -11.40 -19.47 -0.20
N SER A 42 -10.62 -20.13 0.66
CA SER A 42 -9.90 -19.47 1.76
C SER A 42 -8.88 -18.45 1.25
N SER A 43 -8.18 -18.76 0.15
CA SER A 43 -7.21 -17.87 -0.48
C SER A 43 -7.89 -16.65 -1.09
N HIS A 44 -9.03 -16.82 -1.76
CA HIS A 44 -9.82 -15.71 -2.28
C HIS A 44 -10.30 -14.79 -1.17
N ARG A 45 -10.84 -15.34 -0.08
CA ARG A 45 -11.27 -14.55 1.09
C ARG A 45 -10.12 -13.74 1.69
N LYS A 46 -8.95 -14.36 1.87
CA LYS A 46 -7.74 -13.66 2.35
C LYS A 46 -7.32 -12.53 1.41
N ALA A 47 -7.39 -12.75 0.10
CA ALA A 47 -7.08 -11.72 -0.90
C ALA A 47 -8.06 -10.53 -0.84
N GLU A 48 -9.37 -10.81 -0.74
CA GLU A 48 -10.40 -9.78 -0.57
C GLU A 48 -10.23 -8.99 0.73
N GLU A 49 -9.90 -9.66 1.83
CA GLU A 49 -9.61 -9.00 3.10
C GLU A 49 -8.39 -8.09 3.03
N LYS A 50 -7.30 -8.53 2.37
CA LYS A 50 -6.12 -7.68 2.11
C LYS A 50 -6.50 -6.42 1.31
N ILE A 51 -7.25 -6.59 0.23
CA ILE A 51 -7.73 -5.47 -0.60
C ILE A 51 -8.62 -4.53 0.22
N ARG A 52 -9.52 -5.07 1.05
CA ARG A 52 -10.39 -4.26 1.92
C ARG A 52 -9.58 -3.44 2.93
N ARG A 53 -8.58 -4.05 3.58
CA ARG A 53 -7.70 -3.32 4.50
C ARG A 53 -6.94 -2.20 3.80
N ALA A 54 -6.37 -2.46 2.62
CA ALA A 54 -5.68 -1.45 1.83
C ALA A 54 -6.61 -0.28 1.43
N LYS A 55 -7.85 -0.58 1.00
CA LYS A 55 -8.87 0.44 0.71
C LYS A 55 -9.21 1.29 1.94
N ASN A 56 -9.37 0.65 3.10
CA ASN A 56 -9.67 1.36 4.35
C ASN A 56 -8.52 2.28 4.77
N ARG A 57 -7.26 1.82 4.70
CA ARG A 57 -6.08 2.66 5.00
C ARG A 57 -6.00 3.87 4.07
N ARG A 58 -6.23 3.66 2.77
CA ARG A 58 -6.28 4.73 1.78
C ARG A 58 -7.35 5.77 2.15
N GLU A 59 -8.58 5.32 2.41
CA GLU A 59 -9.69 6.21 2.77
C GLU A 59 -9.38 7.00 4.04
N GLU A 60 -8.83 6.35 5.06
CA GLU A 60 -8.39 7.01 6.29
C GLU A 60 -7.33 8.09 6.04
N SER A 61 -6.32 7.81 5.20
CA SER A 61 -5.29 8.79 4.86
C SER A 61 -5.87 10.02 4.14
N LEU A 62 -6.83 9.81 3.23
CA LEU A 62 -7.50 10.88 2.50
C LEU A 62 -8.34 11.74 3.45
N GLN A 63 -9.11 11.12 4.34
CA GLN A 63 -9.92 11.82 5.34
C GLN A 63 -9.06 12.64 6.30
N ARG A 64 -7.95 12.08 6.78
CA ARG A 64 -6.99 12.80 7.62
C ARG A 64 -6.34 13.97 6.89
N GLY A 65 -6.01 13.80 5.61
CA GLY A 65 -5.55 14.89 4.74
C GLY A 65 -6.59 16.00 4.60
N GLU A 66 -7.86 15.66 4.34
CA GLU A 66 -8.96 16.62 4.27
C GLU A 66 -9.12 17.42 5.57
N GLN A 67 -9.11 16.73 6.72
CA GLN A 67 -9.19 17.37 8.03
C GLN A 67 -8.01 18.31 8.28
N ALA A 68 -6.79 17.90 7.92
CA ALA A 68 -5.60 18.72 8.09
C ALA A 68 -5.66 20.00 7.24
N VAL A 69 -6.11 19.89 5.97
CA VAL A 69 -6.33 21.04 5.08
C VAL A 69 -7.40 21.98 5.64
N LEU A 70 -8.55 21.45 6.08
CA LEU A 70 -9.63 22.27 6.64
C LEU A 70 -9.14 23.07 7.85
N ARG A 71 -8.48 22.41 8.80
CA ARG A 71 -7.91 23.05 9.98
C ARG A 71 -6.88 24.13 9.61
N TYR A 72 -6.02 23.84 8.62
CA TYR A 72 -5.01 24.81 8.19
C TYR A 72 -5.65 26.08 7.61
N LYS A 73 -6.68 25.93 6.77
CA LYS A 73 -7.40 27.06 6.17
C LYS A 73 -8.17 27.90 7.18
N GLU A 74 -8.72 27.28 8.22
CA GLU A 74 -9.36 28.01 9.32
C GLU A 74 -8.36 28.89 10.08
N LEU A 75 -7.12 28.40 10.27
CA LEU A 75 -6.06 29.13 10.95
C LEU A 75 -5.37 30.18 10.06
N HIS A 76 -5.34 29.96 8.74
CA HIS A 76 -4.68 30.82 7.77
C HIS A 76 -5.65 31.25 6.66
N PRO A 77 -6.68 32.07 6.98
CA PRO A 77 -7.72 32.45 6.03
C PRO A 77 -7.21 33.33 4.87
N THR A 78 -6.01 33.90 5.01
CA THR A 78 -5.38 34.77 4.01
C THR A 78 -4.50 34.02 3.00
N THR A 79 -4.30 32.71 3.16
CA THR A 79 -3.48 31.91 2.23
C THR A 79 -4.14 31.85 0.85
N ASP A 80 -3.47 32.38 -0.16
CA ASP A 80 -3.94 32.35 -1.55
C ASP A 80 -3.50 31.05 -2.26
N SER A 81 -4.22 29.96 -2.00
CA SER A 81 -3.99 28.68 -2.67
C SER A 81 -4.08 28.78 -4.19
N ALA A 82 -4.92 29.67 -4.73
CA ALA A 82 -5.09 29.78 -6.17
C ALA A 82 -3.83 30.36 -6.81
N PHE A 83 -3.26 31.42 -6.23
CA PHE A 83 -2.00 32.00 -6.67
C PHE A 83 -0.85 30.99 -6.61
N ILE A 84 -0.68 30.29 -5.47
CA ILE A 84 0.38 29.29 -5.28
C ILE A 84 0.34 28.23 -6.39
N LEU A 85 -0.84 27.73 -6.75
CA LEU A 85 -1.03 26.68 -7.75
C LEU A 85 -0.80 27.15 -9.19
N THR A 86 -0.71 28.46 -9.44
CA THR A 86 -0.40 29.01 -10.78
C THR A 86 1.09 29.18 -11.02
N LEU A 87 1.92 29.14 -9.98
CA LEU A 87 3.36 29.34 -10.08
C LEU A 87 4.03 28.17 -10.82
N SER A 88 4.98 28.47 -11.68
CA SER A 88 5.94 27.48 -12.17
C SER A 88 6.82 26.98 -11.02
N LEU A 89 7.43 25.81 -11.17
CA LEU A 89 8.34 25.26 -10.15
C LEU A 89 9.49 26.22 -9.83
N SER A 90 10.04 26.92 -10.83
CA SER A 90 11.09 27.92 -10.63
C SER A 90 10.61 29.10 -9.80
N GLU A 91 9.42 29.63 -10.06
CA GLU A 91 8.86 30.75 -9.29
C GLU A 91 8.51 30.30 -7.86
N LEU A 92 7.93 29.11 -7.71
CA LEU A 92 7.59 28.54 -6.40
C LEU A 92 8.84 28.36 -5.53
N THR A 93 9.90 27.75 -6.08
CA THR A 93 11.17 27.56 -5.36
C THR A 93 11.84 28.88 -5.01
N GLN A 94 11.78 29.89 -5.90
CA GLN A 94 12.30 31.22 -5.62
C GLN A 94 11.55 31.87 -4.43
N GLN A 95 10.22 31.90 -4.47
CA GLN A 95 9.42 32.51 -3.40
C GLN A 95 9.55 31.79 -2.06
N LEU A 96 9.72 30.46 -2.06
CA LEU A 96 10.02 29.68 -0.86
C LEU A 96 11.38 30.05 -0.26
N LYS A 97 12.41 30.24 -1.09
CA LYS A 97 13.76 30.65 -0.64
C LYS A 97 13.79 32.08 -0.10
N GLU A 98 13.09 32.99 -0.76
CA GLU A 98 12.94 34.38 -0.32
C GLU A 98 12.09 34.52 0.95
N GLY A 99 11.28 33.50 1.28
CA GLY A 99 10.39 33.50 2.43
C GLY A 99 9.05 34.21 2.18
N SER A 100 8.76 34.58 0.94
CA SER A 100 7.48 35.13 0.50
C SER A 100 6.34 34.10 0.59
N LEU A 101 6.69 32.82 0.47
CA LEU A 101 5.80 31.68 0.74
C LEU A 101 6.40 30.80 1.84
N THR A 102 5.53 30.23 2.68
CA THR A 102 5.94 29.23 3.68
C THR A 102 5.80 27.81 3.10
N PRO A 103 6.66 26.85 3.51
CA PRO A 103 6.48 25.44 3.16
C PRO A 103 5.09 24.89 3.52
N GLU A 104 4.52 25.36 4.63
CA GLU A 104 3.19 25.03 5.11
C GLU A 104 2.11 25.47 4.11
N ASP A 105 2.12 26.75 3.71
CA ASP A 105 1.16 27.28 2.73
C ASP A 105 1.21 26.47 1.44
N VAL A 106 2.42 26.20 0.94
CA VAL A 106 2.59 25.43 -0.28
C VAL A 106 2.09 23.99 -0.10
N LEU A 107 2.46 23.30 0.97
CA LEU A 107 2.04 21.91 1.20
C LEU A 107 0.51 21.80 1.28
N TYR A 108 -0.15 22.65 2.06
CA TYR A 108 -1.60 22.58 2.24
C TYR A 108 -2.36 23.00 0.98
N SER A 109 -1.88 23.98 0.21
CA SER A 109 -2.48 24.33 -1.08
C SER A 109 -2.40 23.20 -2.11
N TYR A 110 -1.25 22.53 -2.21
CA TYR A 110 -1.11 21.35 -3.09
C TYR A 110 -1.90 20.14 -2.57
N MET A 111 -1.97 19.93 -1.26
CA MET A 111 -2.76 18.84 -0.67
C MET A 111 -4.26 19.05 -0.92
N GLU A 112 -4.78 20.27 -0.74
CA GLU A 112 -6.15 20.65 -1.08
C GLU A 112 -6.47 20.31 -2.55
N LYS A 113 -5.60 20.76 -3.47
CA LYS A 113 -5.78 20.49 -4.89
C LYS A 113 -5.75 19.00 -5.20
N THR A 114 -4.84 18.27 -4.57
CA THR A 114 -4.67 16.82 -4.73
C THR A 114 -5.93 16.08 -4.31
N LEU A 115 -6.48 16.39 -3.13
CA LEU A 115 -7.72 15.79 -2.62
C LEU A 115 -8.91 16.08 -3.55
N ALA A 116 -9.04 17.32 -4.03
CA ALA A 116 -10.11 17.72 -4.96
C ALA A 116 -10.02 16.99 -6.31
N VAL A 117 -8.81 16.83 -6.86
CA VAL A 117 -8.58 16.12 -8.12
C VAL A 117 -8.72 14.60 -7.95
N ASN A 118 -8.29 14.05 -6.82
CA ASN A 118 -8.39 12.62 -6.52
C ASN A 118 -9.86 12.14 -6.49
N LYS A 119 -10.81 12.96 -6.05
CA LYS A 119 -12.25 12.66 -6.13
C LYS A 119 -12.74 12.36 -7.55
N LYS A 120 -12.08 12.93 -8.57
CA LYS A 120 -12.42 12.75 -9.98
C LYS A 120 -11.56 11.68 -10.66
N LEU A 121 -10.27 11.63 -10.34
CA LEU A 121 -9.29 10.83 -11.08
C LEU A 121 -8.85 9.55 -10.34
N ASN A 122 -9.12 9.43 -9.05
CA ASN A 122 -8.66 8.31 -8.22
C ASN A 122 -7.12 8.09 -8.31
N CYS A 123 -6.35 9.18 -8.39
CA CYS A 123 -4.93 9.17 -8.70
C CYS A 123 -4.01 8.95 -7.49
N CYS A 124 -4.49 9.18 -6.27
CA CYS A 124 -3.70 9.02 -5.05
C CYS A 124 -4.00 7.66 -4.42
N THR A 125 -2.96 6.88 -4.14
CA THR A 125 -3.08 5.64 -3.36
C THR A 125 -3.14 5.92 -1.86
N GLU A 126 -2.52 7.01 -1.41
CA GLU A 126 -2.41 7.43 -0.01
C GLU A 126 -1.98 8.90 0.09
N ILE A 127 -2.31 9.58 1.19
CA ILE A 127 -1.66 10.82 1.63
C ILE A 127 -0.62 10.46 2.70
N LEU A 128 0.65 10.76 2.45
CA LEU A 128 1.75 10.51 3.39
C LEU A 128 1.75 11.59 4.48
N LEU A 129 1.10 11.33 5.61
CA LEU A 129 0.91 12.33 6.67
C LEU A 129 2.21 12.72 7.38
N GLU A 130 3.25 11.88 7.27
CA GLU A 130 4.62 12.18 7.66
C GLU A 130 5.18 13.43 6.95
N SER A 131 4.58 13.86 5.84
CA SER A 131 4.92 15.15 5.21
C SER A 131 4.61 16.33 6.12
N LEU A 132 3.61 16.21 7.00
CA LEU A 132 3.26 17.25 7.98
C LEU A 132 4.36 17.37 9.05
N ASP A 133 4.87 16.24 9.53
CA ASP A 133 5.96 16.23 10.49
C ASP A 133 7.26 16.76 9.85
N GLN A 134 7.48 16.45 8.57
CA GLN A 134 8.64 16.94 7.80
C GLN A 134 8.70 18.47 7.69
N LEU A 135 7.57 19.18 7.73
CA LEU A 135 7.55 20.65 7.73
C LEU A 135 8.38 21.23 8.88
N THR A 136 8.32 20.61 10.05
CA THR A 136 9.09 21.05 11.23
C THR A 136 10.60 20.92 11.03
N THR A 137 11.02 19.93 10.25
CA THR A 137 12.45 19.68 9.95
C THR A 137 12.94 20.45 8.73
N VAL A 138 12.08 20.69 7.74
CA VAL A 138 12.47 21.30 6.46
C VAL A 138 13.00 22.72 6.65
N GLY A 139 12.44 23.47 7.62
CA GLY A 139 12.84 24.85 7.93
C GLY A 139 14.34 25.03 8.26
N SER A 140 15.03 23.95 8.64
CA SER A 140 16.48 23.95 8.89
C SER A 140 17.34 23.88 7.63
N ASN A 141 16.76 23.59 6.47
CA ASN A 141 17.47 23.28 5.23
C ASN A 141 17.04 24.16 4.05
N LYS A 142 17.06 25.48 4.25
CA LYS A 142 16.66 26.47 3.23
C LYS A 142 17.53 26.44 1.97
N ASP A 143 18.74 25.91 2.07
CA ASP A 143 19.69 25.82 0.96
C ASP A 143 19.36 24.67 -0.02
N GLY A 144 18.45 23.77 0.35
CA GLY A 144 18.01 22.66 -0.49
C GLY A 144 17.39 23.12 -1.83
N LEU A 145 17.70 22.41 -2.92
CA LEU A 145 17.21 22.75 -4.26
C LEU A 145 15.67 22.72 -4.37
N LEU A 146 15.03 21.80 -3.63
CA LEU A 146 13.59 21.61 -3.57
C LEU A 146 13.03 21.95 -2.17
N TYR A 147 13.71 22.85 -1.44
CA TYR A 147 13.26 23.30 -0.13
C TYR A 147 11.77 23.72 -0.17
N GLY A 148 10.95 23.09 0.67
CA GLY A 148 9.52 23.36 0.80
C GLY A 148 8.63 22.92 -0.38
N VAL A 149 9.18 22.25 -1.40
CA VAL A 149 8.40 21.79 -2.56
C VAL A 149 7.75 20.43 -2.26
N PRO A 150 6.40 20.32 -2.33
CA PRO A 150 5.73 19.03 -2.21
C PRO A 150 6.00 18.15 -3.44
N VAL A 151 6.38 16.89 -3.20
CA VAL A 151 6.68 15.93 -4.27
C VAL A 151 5.76 14.72 -4.14
N SER A 152 5.05 14.39 -5.23
CA SER A 152 4.32 13.13 -5.31
C SER A 152 5.26 11.99 -5.71
N VAL A 153 5.15 10.88 -5.01
CA VAL A 153 5.99 9.69 -5.22
C VAL A 153 5.10 8.57 -5.74
N LYS A 154 5.51 7.95 -6.86
CA LYS A 154 4.77 6.80 -7.39
C LYS A 154 4.89 5.62 -6.42
N GLU A 155 3.79 4.92 -6.19
CA GLU A 155 3.65 3.88 -5.16
C GLU A 155 4.64 2.70 -5.26
N ASN A 156 5.24 2.48 -6.44
CA ASN A 156 6.29 1.48 -6.61
C ASN A 156 7.67 1.92 -6.07
N ILE A 157 7.80 3.15 -5.57
CA ILE A 157 8.99 3.68 -4.92
C ILE A 157 8.79 3.55 -3.42
N THR A 158 9.70 2.86 -2.74
CA THR A 158 9.54 2.57 -1.31
C THR A 158 9.62 3.83 -0.46
N PHE A 159 8.64 3.97 0.43
CA PHE A 159 8.59 4.96 1.51
C PHE A 159 8.41 4.22 2.83
N LYS A 160 9.22 4.54 3.83
CA LYS A 160 9.29 3.81 5.10
C LYS A 160 7.91 3.71 5.76
N ASN A 161 7.53 2.51 6.19
CA ASN A 161 6.26 2.14 6.82
C ASN A 161 5.03 2.09 5.89
N HIS A 162 5.19 2.27 4.57
CA HIS A 162 4.10 2.17 3.61
C HIS A 162 4.27 0.97 2.68
N ASP A 163 3.14 0.42 2.21
CA ASP A 163 3.12 -0.67 1.24
C ASP A 163 3.65 -0.20 -0.13
N CYS A 164 4.37 -1.08 -0.81
CA CYS A 164 4.75 -0.96 -2.22
C CYS A 164 4.07 -2.10 -3.00
N SER A 165 2.75 -2.02 -3.11
CA SER A 165 1.87 -3.04 -3.67
C SER A 165 2.09 -3.27 -5.16
N CYS A 166 2.48 -2.23 -5.92
CA CYS A 166 2.53 -2.28 -7.39
C CYS A 166 1.21 -2.75 -8.04
N GLY A 167 0.08 -2.60 -7.35
CA GLY A 167 -1.23 -3.06 -7.80
C GLY A 167 -1.47 -4.58 -7.66
N VAL A 168 -0.59 -5.34 -6.99
CA VAL A 168 -0.75 -6.78 -6.80
C VAL A 168 -1.02 -7.15 -5.34
N VAL A 169 -2.02 -8.02 -5.11
CA VAL A 169 -2.48 -8.41 -3.76
C VAL A 169 -1.41 -9.09 -2.91
N ILE A 170 -0.45 -9.76 -3.55
CA ILE A 170 0.64 -10.44 -2.84
C ILE A 170 1.51 -9.44 -2.06
N ASN A 171 1.66 -8.21 -2.56
CA ASN A 171 2.50 -7.16 -1.96
C ASN A 171 1.74 -6.27 -0.96
N LEU A 172 0.46 -6.52 -0.71
CA LEU A 172 -0.30 -5.80 0.32
C LEU A 172 0.04 -6.31 1.73
N ASP A 173 -0.04 -5.40 2.71
CA ASP A 173 0.30 -5.61 4.12
C ASP A 173 1.79 -6.01 4.28
N GLN A 174 2.66 -5.36 3.52
CA GLN A 174 4.11 -5.53 3.52
C GLN A 174 4.79 -4.16 3.49
N PRO A 175 4.72 -3.39 4.59
CA PRO A 175 5.26 -2.04 4.63
C PRO A 175 6.79 -2.05 4.48
N ALA A 176 7.33 -1.08 3.75
CA ALA A 176 8.77 -0.97 3.52
C ALA A 176 9.50 -0.58 4.81
N GLU A 177 10.64 -1.23 5.09
CA GLU A 177 11.44 -0.94 6.30
C GLU A 177 12.16 0.40 6.24
N LYS A 178 12.43 0.90 5.03
CA LYS A 178 13.19 2.14 4.79
C LYS A 178 12.73 2.86 3.53
N ASP A 179 13.03 4.15 3.49
CA ASP A 179 12.91 4.97 2.30
C ASP A 179 13.86 4.47 1.20
N SER A 180 13.42 4.53 -0.05
CA SER A 180 14.29 4.37 -1.21
C SER A 180 15.38 5.45 -1.22
N VAL A 181 16.48 5.20 -1.94
CA VAL A 181 17.56 6.21 -2.11
C VAL A 181 17.02 7.51 -2.69
N LEU A 182 16.08 7.42 -3.64
CA LEU A 182 15.43 8.60 -4.22
C LEU A 182 14.70 9.43 -3.16
N VAL A 183 13.86 8.80 -2.33
CA VAL A 183 13.14 9.49 -1.25
C VAL A 183 14.11 10.08 -0.23
N GLN A 184 15.19 9.37 0.12
CA GLN A 184 16.21 9.89 1.03
C GLN A 184 16.92 11.14 0.47
N VAL A 185 17.16 11.20 -0.85
CA VAL A 185 17.76 12.38 -1.50
C VAL A 185 16.75 13.53 -1.57
N LEU A 186 15.48 13.26 -1.86
CA LEU A 186 14.43 14.28 -1.88
C LEU A 186 14.18 14.93 -0.51
N LYS A 187 14.43 14.21 0.59
CA LYS A 187 14.31 14.72 1.97
C LYS A 187 15.52 15.53 2.43
N LYS A 188 16.63 15.53 1.67
CA LYS A 188 17.84 16.32 1.93
C LYS A 188 17.84 17.62 1.16
#